data_AF-A2HQH7-F1
#
_entry.id   AF-A2HQH7-F1
#
_cell.length_a   1.000
_cell.length_b   1.000
_cell.length_c   1.000
_cell.angle_alpha   90.00
_cell.angle_beta   90.00
_cell.angle_gamma   90.00
#
_symmetry.space_group_name_H-M   'P 1'
#
loop_
_entity.id
_entity.type
_entity.pdbx_description
1 polymer ?
#
loop_
_entity_poly.entity_id
_entity_poly.type
_entity_poly.pdbx_seq_one_letter_code
_entity_poly.pdbx_strand_id
1 'polypeptide(L)'
;MFNLQTGPKEVFPYNYYSSVLLANDNRTGVISEACKFIRDADTFMKNIDSIKGCRIDENHFDLEKYSSFYCKQDVRILREGFVKFRNDILKEFDLNVYDYVSICSIANKLFENRVYFPNGNLYDLSNKPREFISRCIQGGRCMLSDNMKQKSEKKLIADFDAVSLYPSAIARLYTLEGIPKVMKDEMLSTEYLMRHLFDDDQKEPIGEKFMSGFFVLIKITEIGIHRHFPLIVCDPELNPELNVPRSSNTCCLMYVDHITLQDLIKYQGVKCEVLQGYYYDGNRDIRIRDEVK
;
A
#
# COMPACT_ATOMS: atom_id res chain seq x y z
N MET A 1 1.66 4.10 19.01
CA MET A 1 1.06 4.98 17.97
C MET A 1 0.27 6.13 18.60
N PHE A 2 -0.66 5.91 19.53
CA PHE A 2 -1.44 7.00 20.14
C PHE A 2 -1.20 7.26 21.63
N ASN A 3 -0.40 6.41 22.32
CA ASN A 3 -0.09 6.52 23.76
C ASN A 3 -1.31 6.83 24.64
N LEU A 4 -2.47 6.28 24.29
CA LEU A 4 -3.69 6.42 25.07
C LEU A 4 -3.48 5.79 26.44
N GLN A 5 -3.93 6.47 27.50
CA GLN A 5 -4.02 5.87 28.83
C GLN A 5 -5.23 4.94 28.86
N THR A 6 -5.11 3.77 28.22
CA THR A 6 -6.24 2.85 28.04
C THR A 6 -6.66 2.15 29.33
N GLY A 7 -5.89 2.30 30.42
CA GLY A 7 -6.01 1.44 31.60
C GLY A 7 -5.64 -0.02 31.26
N PRO A 8 -5.94 -0.98 32.15
CA PRO A 8 -5.72 -2.40 31.89
C PRO A 8 -6.58 -2.85 30.70
N LYS A 9 -5.91 -3.33 29.66
CA LYS A 9 -6.42 -3.99 28.45
C LYS A 9 -5.66 -5.34 28.43
N GLU A 10 -6.19 -6.54 28.24
CA GLU A 10 -7.46 -7.09 27.78
C GLU A 10 -7.40 -8.58 28.11
N VAL A 11 -8.27 -9.08 28.98
CA VAL A 11 -8.38 -10.53 29.16
C VAL A 11 -9.82 -10.93 29.09
N PHE A 12 -10.19 -11.60 28.00
CA PHE A 12 -11.53 -12.16 27.81
C PHE A 12 -11.43 -13.62 27.41
N PRO A 13 -12.04 -14.54 28.17
CA PRO A 13 -12.01 -15.96 27.86
C PRO A 13 -13.03 -16.29 26.77
N TYR A 14 -12.76 -15.90 25.51
CA TYR A 14 -13.72 -16.03 24.39
C TYR A 14 -14.32 -17.44 24.27
N ASN A 15 -13.49 -18.47 24.37
CA ASN A 15 -13.92 -19.87 24.24
C ASN A 15 -14.70 -20.40 25.46
N TYR A 16 -14.69 -19.67 26.58
CA TYR A 16 -15.50 -19.98 27.75
C TYR A 16 -16.96 -19.55 27.58
N TYR A 17 -17.18 -18.42 26.91
CA TYR A 17 -18.51 -17.87 26.65
C TYR A 17 -19.20 -18.65 25.52
N SER A 18 -19.89 -19.73 25.88
CA SER A 18 -20.65 -20.57 24.96
C SER A 18 -22.15 -20.27 25.00
N SER A 19 -22.87 -20.62 23.93
CA SER A 19 -24.34 -20.52 23.89
C SER A 19 -25.01 -21.31 25.01
N VAL A 20 -24.45 -22.46 25.38
CA VAL A 20 -24.95 -23.31 26.49
C VAL A 20 -24.76 -22.61 27.84
N LEU A 21 -23.59 -22.01 28.07
CA LEU A 21 -23.31 -21.29 29.32
C LEU A 21 -24.21 -20.05 29.46
N LEU A 22 -24.44 -19.32 28.36
CA LEU A 22 -25.27 -18.12 28.34
C LEU A 22 -26.77 -18.41 28.39
N ALA A 23 -27.20 -19.60 27.95
CA ALA A 23 -28.59 -20.04 28.04
C ALA A 23 -29.02 -20.43 29.47
N ASN A 24 -28.08 -20.62 30.40
CA ASN A 24 -28.39 -20.81 31.82
C ASN A 24 -28.68 -19.46 32.49
N ASP A 25 -29.87 -19.32 33.08
CA ASP A 25 -30.41 -18.06 33.63
C ASP A 25 -29.61 -17.45 34.80
N ASN A 26 -28.62 -18.15 35.34
CA ASN A 26 -27.87 -17.70 36.51
C ASN A 26 -26.72 -16.74 36.18
N ARG A 27 -26.36 -16.54 34.89
CA ARG A 27 -25.31 -15.59 34.42
C ARG A 27 -23.98 -15.68 35.18
N THR A 28 -23.70 -16.85 35.76
CA THR A 28 -22.59 -17.08 36.68
C THR A 28 -21.52 -17.92 36.00
N GLY A 29 -20.28 -17.41 35.99
CA GLY A 29 -19.11 -18.08 35.46
C GLY A 29 -18.23 -18.62 36.58
N VAL A 30 -17.56 -19.75 36.33
CA VAL A 30 -16.55 -20.37 37.19
C VAL A 30 -15.18 -19.86 36.77
N ILE A 31 -14.46 -19.23 37.70
CA ILE A 31 -13.18 -18.57 37.41
C ILE A 31 -12.11 -19.56 36.98
N SER A 32 -11.98 -20.70 37.67
CA SER A 32 -10.97 -21.71 37.33
C SER A 32 -11.15 -22.26 35.92
N GLU A 33 -12.38 -22.38 35.44
CA GLU A 33 -12.69 -22.81 34.07
C GLU A 33 -12.40 -21.71 33.06
N ALA A 34 -12.80 -20.47 33.35
CA ALA A 34 -12.50 -19.31 32.51
C ALA A 34 -10.98 -19.12 32.33
N CYS A 35 -10.19 -19.31 33.40
CA CYS A 35 -8.73 -19.18 33.39
C CYS A 35 -8.03 -20.13 32.40
N LYS A 36 -8.64 -21.27 32.04
CA LYS A 36 -8.07 -22.21 31.05
C LYS A 36 -8.01 -21.64 29.64
N PHE A 37 -8.81 -20.60 29.36
CA PHE A 37 -8.96 -20.00 28.04
C PHE A 37 -8.20 -18.68 27.88
N ILE A 38 -7.40 -18.29 28.86
CA ILE A 38 -6.67 -17.02 28.89
C ILE A 38 -5.21 -17.24 29.30
N ARG A 39 -4.33 -16.32 28.90
CA ARG A 39 -2.90 -16.38 29.25
C ARG A 39 -2.54 -15.59 30.50
N ASP A 40 -3.28 -14.53 30.79
CA ASP A 40 -3.00 -13.60 31.89
C ASP A 40 -4.12 -13.67 32.94
N ALA A 41 -4.01 -14.67 33.82
CA ALA A 41 -4.97 -14.87 34.90
C ALA A 41 -4.94 -13.74 35.94
N ASP A 42 -3.78 -13.14 36.19
CA ASP A 42 -3.64 -12.07 37.18
C ASP A 42 -4.45 -10.82 36.78
N THR A 43 -4.36 -10.42 35.51
CA THR A 43 -5.18 -9.31 34.99
C THR A 43 -6.66 -9.67 34.96
N PHE A 44 -7.02 -10.91 34.65
CA PHE A 44 -8.41 -11.37 34.70
C PHE A 44 -9.00 -11.25 36.11
N MET A 45 -8.27 -11.70 37.14
CA MET A 45 -8.69 -11.59 38.54
C MET A 45 -8.83 -10.13 38.96
N LYS A 46 -7.83 -9.29 38.67
CA LYS A 46 -7.90 -7.83 38.96
C LYS A 46 -9.12 -7.19 38.31
N ASN A 47 -9.46 -7.59 37.07
CA ASN A 47 -10.63 -7.07 36.39
C ASN A 47 -11.92 -7.48 37.11
N ILE A 48 -12.08 -8.77 37.44
CA ILE A 48 -13.25 -9.26 38.19
C ILE A 48 -13.43 -8.49 39.50
N ASP A 49 -12.35 -8.24 40.23
CA ASP A 49 -12.39 -7.53 41.52
C ASP A 49 -12.67 -6.03 41.35
N SER A 50 -12.22 -5.41 40.25
CA SER A 50 -12.41 -3.98 39.98
C SER A 50 -13.83 -3.63 39.51
N ILE A 51 -14.54 -4.58 38.88
CA ILE A 51 -15.88 -4.34 38.33
C ILE A 51 -16.90 -4.53 39.45
N LYS A 52 -17.62 -3.44 39.79
CA LYS A 52 -18.62 -3.44 40.87
C LYS A 52 -19.63 -4.58 40.72
N GLY A 53 -19.61 -5.51 41.68
CA GLY A 53 -20.52 -6.64 41.74
C GLY A 53 -20.28 -7.72 40.68
N CYS A 54 -19.10 -7.74 40.05
CA CYS A 54 -18.69 -8.80 39.13
C CYS A 54 -18.17 -10.03 39.89
N ARG A 55 -17.37 -9.83 40.94
CA ARG A 55 -17.04 -10.89 41.89
C ARG A 55 -18.32 -11.33 42.63
N ILE A 56 -18.70 -12.61 42.49
CA ILE A 56 -19.86 -13.17 43.21
C ILE A 56 -19.39 -13.79 44.53
N ASP A 57 -18.39 -14.68 44.46
CA ASP A 57 -17.74 -15.35 45.59
C ASP A 57 -16.30 -15.74 45.21
N GLU A 58 -15.61 -16.55 46.03
CA GLU A 58 -14.23 -17.02 45.81
C GLU A 58 -13.98 -17.83 44.53
N ASN A 59 -15.02 -18.41 43.92
CA ASN A 59 -14.92 -19.26 42.72
C ASN A 59 -15.69 -18.71 41.52
N HIS A 60 -16.59 -17.75 41.73
CA HIS A 60 -17.54 -17.31 40.72
C HIS A 60 -17.48 -15.81 40.40
N PHE A 61 -17.89 -15.49 39.17
CA PHE A 61 -18.04 -14.13 38.67
C PHE A 61 -19.28 -13.98 37.77
N ASP A 62 -19.76 -12.75 37.59
CA ASP A 62 -20.90 -12.40 36.75
C ASP A 62 -20.47 -12.22 35.29
N LEU A 63 -20.96 -13.11 34.42
CA LEU A 63 -20.62 -13.16 32.99
C LEU A 63 -21.09 -11.89 32.25
N GLU A 64 -22.27 -11.39 32.59
CA GLU A 64 -22.86 -10.24 31.90
C GLU A 64 -22.16 -8.94 32.27
N LYS A 65 -21.82 -8.76 33.56
CA LYS A 65 -21.07 -7.57 34.01
C LYS A 65 -19.66 -7.55 33.44
N TYR A 66 -18.98 -8.69 33.41
CA TYR A 66 -17.64 -8.78 32.85
C TYR A 66 -17.65 -8.51 31.35
N SER A 67 -18.54 -9.15 30.59
CA SER A 67 -18.67 -8.91 29.14
C SER A 67 -19.14 -7.49 28.81
N SER A 68 -20.08 -6.93 29.58
CA SER A 68 -20.50 -5.53 29.42
C SER A 68 -19.36 -4.55 29.66
N PHE A 69 -18.53 -4.78 30.68
CA PHE A 69 -17.34 -3.98 30.93
C PHE A 69 -16.36 -4.07 29.75
N TYR A 70 -16.10 -5.28 29.27
CA TYR A 70 -15.20 -5.54 28.15
C TYR A 70 -15.67 -4.83 26.86
N CYS A 71 -16.93 -5.00 26.47
CA CYS A 71 -17.51 -4.34 25.30
C CYS A 71 -17.49 -2.81 25.43
N LYS A 72 -17.71 -2.26 26.63
CA LYS A 72 -17.57 -0.82 26.88
C LYS A 72 -16.13 -0.34 26.68
N GLN A 73 -15.16 -1.15 27.09
CA GLN A 73 -13.74 -0.85 26.95
C GLN A 73 -13.32 -0.82 25.46
N ASP A 74 -13.81 -1.75 24.64
CA ASP A 74 -13.57 -1.78 23.19
C ASP A 74 -14.07 -0.51 22.51
N VAL A 75 -15.33 -0.15 22.73
CA VAL A 75 -15.94 1.05 22.14
C VAL A 75 -15.27 2.32 22.67
N ARG A 76 -14.92 2.35 23.96
CA ARG A 76 -14.21 3.49 24.56
C ARG A 76 -12.85 3.71 23.91
N ILE A 77 -12.02 2.67 23.79
CA ILE A 77 -10.68 2.77 23.19
C ILE A 77 -10.78 3.17 21.73
N LEU A 78 -11.73 2.59 20.98
CA LEU A 78 -11.96 2.96 19.59
C LEU A 78 -12.29 4.46 19.49
N ARG A 79 -13.21 4.95 20.31
CA ARG A 79 -13.59 6.37 20.36
C ARG A 79 -12.41 7.26 20.73
N GLU A 80 -11.68 6.94 21.80
CA GLU A 80 -10.53 7.71 22.26
C GLU A 80 -9.41 7.77 21.20
N GLY A 81 -9.11 6.63 20.59
CA GLY A 81 -8.14 6.54 19.50
C GLY A 81 -8.56 7.32 18.27
N PHE A 82 -9.83 7.22 17.88
CA PHE A 82 -10.36 7.98 16.74
C PHE A 82 -10.35 9.49 17.00
N VAL A 83 -10.75 9.94 18.19
CA VAL A 83 -10.71 11.37 18.56
C VAL A 83 -9.27 11.90 18.58
N LYS A 84 -8.32 11.11 19.09
CA LYS A 84 -6.91 11.49 19.05
C LYS A 84 -6.40 11.58 17.61
N PHE A 85 -6.64 10.56 16.79
CA PHE A 85 -6.28 10.56 15.38
C PHE A 85 -6.87 11.77 14.65
N ARG A 86 -8.16 12.07 14.86
CA ARG A 86 -8.82 13.26 14.33
C ARG A 86 -8.09 14.54 14.70
N ASN A 87 -7.80 14.73 15.99
CA ASN A 87 -7.21 15.97 16.48
C ASN A 87 -5.77 16.14 15.96
N ASP A 88 -5.01 15.04 15.87
CA ASP A 88 -3.66 15.05 15.31
C ASP A 88 -3.70 15.44 13.82
N ILE A 89 -4.60 14.83 13.02
CA ILE A 89 -4.74 15.17 11.58
C ILE A 89 -5.25 16.60 11.38
N LEU A 90 -6.24 17.04 12.16
CA LEU A 90 -6.76 18.40 12.08
C LEU A 90 -5.68 19.43 12.41
N LYS A 91 -4.85 19.15 13.41
CA LYS A 91 -3.75 20.04 13.82
C LYS A 91 -2.65 20.12 12.76
N GLU A 92 -2.20 18.99 12.23
CA GLU A 92 -1.05 18.94 11.31
C GLU A 92 -1.41 19.30 9.87
N PHE A 93 -2.65 19.03 9.45
CA PHE A 93 -3.05 19.13 8.04
C PHE A 93 -4.26 20.02 7.78
N ASP A 94 -4.92 20.54 8.82
CA ASP A 94 -6.19 21.29 8.71
C ASP A 94 -7.29 20.50 7.96
N LEU A 95 -7.29 19.17 8.15
CA LEU A 95 -8.29 18.26 7.59
C LEU A 95 -9.08 17.61 8.72
N ASN A 96 -10.41 17.67 8.62
CA ASN A 96 -11.28 16.98 9.57
C ASN A 96 -11.59 15.57 9.06
N VAL A 97 -11.12 14.55 9.79
CA VAL A 97 -11.28 13.15 9.40
C VAL A 97 -12.74 12.70 9.26
N TYR A 98 -13.70 13.41 9.87
CA TYR A 98 -15.14 13.12 9.70
C TYR A 98 -15.65 13.38 8.28
N ASP A 99 -14.95 14.19 7.50
CA ASP A 99 -15.37 14.55 6.14
C ASP A 99 -14.94 13.48 5.12
N TYR A 100 -14.26 12.42 5.56
CA TYR A 100 -13.67 11.40 4.71
C TYR A 100 -13.99 9.98 5.20
N VAL A 101 -14.28 9.09 4.26
CA VAL A 101 -14.59 7.68 4.56
C VAL A 101 -13.36 6.83 4.86
N SER A 102 -12.17 7.26 4.41
CA SER A 102 -10.94 6.46 4.51
C SER A 102 -9.69 7.32 4.66
N ILE A 103 -8.61 6.72 5.19
CA ILE A 103 -7.28 7.34 5.24
C ILE A 103 -6.77 7.69 3.83
N CYS A 104 -7.09 6.88 2.82
CA CYS A 104 -6.71 7.15 1.44
C CYS A 104 -7.37 8.42 0.90
N SER A 105 -8.64 8.68 1.27
CA SER A 105 -9.35 9.91 0.90
C SER A 105 -8.74 11.13 1.59
N ILE A 106 -8.33 11.01 2.86
CA ILE A 106 -7.62 12.08 3.59
C ILE A 106 -6.28 12.38 2.92
N ALA A 107 -5.48 11.34 2.64
CA ALA A 107 -4.20 11.48 1.97
C ALA A 107 -4.36 12.10 0.58
N ASN A 108 -5.29 11.61 -0.24
CA ASN A 108 -5.55 12.20 -1.55
C ASN A 108 -5.92 13.68 -1.44
N LYS A 109 -6.75 14.05 -0.46
CA LYS A 109 -7.14 15.45 -0.25
C LYS A 109 -5.98 16.34 0.18
N LEU A 110 -5.07 15.80 0.99
CA LEU A 110 -3.83 16.50 1.35
C LEU A 110 -3.00 16.81 0.10
N PHE A 111 -2.78 15.82 -0.76
CA PHE A 111 -2.03 15.99 -2.01
C PHE A 111 -2.75 16.91 -3.01
N GLU A 112 -4.07 16.82 -3.13
CA GLU A 112 -4.86 17.76 -3.91
C GLU A 112 -4.59 19.21 -3.51
N ASN A 113 -4.69 19.51 -2.21
CA ASN A 113 -4.58 20.86 -1.70
C ASN A 113 -3.14 21.42 -1.78
N ARG A 114 -2.13 20.56 -1.58
CA ARG A 114 -0.72 21.01 -1.45
C ARG A 114 0.13 20.78 -2.70
N VAL A 115 -0.22 19.80 -3.53
CA VAL A 115 0.56 19.41 -4.70
C VAL A 115 -0.22 19.69 -5.99
N TYR A 116 -1.42 19.11 -6.14
CA TYR A 116 -2.06 19.05 -7.45
C TYR A 116 -2.73 20.37 -7.85
N PHE A 117 -3.56 20.97 -7.00
CA PHE A 117 -4.22 22.23 -7.31
C PHE A 117 -3.26 23.42 -7.40
N PRO A 118 -2.22 23.55 -6.54
CA PRO A 118 -1.24 24.63 -6.65
C PRO A 118 -0.38 24.58 -7.92
N ASN A 119 -0.27 23.42 -8.59
CA ASN A 119 0.42 23.31 -9.88
C ASN A 119 -0.34 24.07 -10.98
N GLY A 120 -1.67 23.89 -11.05
CA GLY A 120 -2.54 24.55 -12.03
C GLY A 120 -2.48 24.01 -13.47
N ASN A 121 -1.62 23.02 -13.74
CA ASN A 121 -1.41 22.40 -15.06
C ASN A 121 -1.44 20.86 -15.01
N LEU A 122 -2.05 20.29 -13.96
CA LEU A 122 -2.38 18.88 -13.87
C LEU A 122 -3.87 18.67 -14.21
N TYR A 123 -4.17 17.59 -14.92
CA TYR A 123 -5.52 17.30 -15.41
C TYR A 123 -5.93 15.87 -15.06
N ASP A 124 -7.22 15.70 -14.75
CA ASP A 124 -7.79 14.38 -14.55
C ASP A 124 -7.82 13.58 -15.86
N LEU A 125 -7.40 12.32 -15.78
CA LEU A 125 -7.49 11.38 -16.90
C LEU A 125 -8.88 10.75 -16.94
N SER A 126 -9.48 10.70 -18.14
CA SER A 126 -10.77 10.05 -18.38
C SER A 126 -10.71 9.08 -19.57
N ASN A 127 -11.67 8.14 -19.66
CA ASN A 127 -11.86 7.22 -20.78
C ASN A 127 -10.59 6.44 -21.20
N LYS A 128 -10.27 6.46 -22.49
CA LYS A 128 -9.21 5.63 -23.10
C LYS A 128 -7.81 5.95 -22.58
N PRO A 129 -7.36 7.23 -22.47
CA PRO A 129 -6.07 7.54 -21.84
C PRO A 129 -5.97 7.02 -20.40
N ARG A 130 -7.04 7.18 -19.60
CA ARG A 130 -7.08 6.67 -18.22
C ARG A 130 -6.92 5.16 -18.16
N GLU A 131 -7.68 4.43 -18.98
CA GLU A 131 -7.59 2.97 -19.05
C GLU A 131 -6.18 2.53 -19.48
N PHE A 132 -5.64 3.12 -20.54
CA PHE A 132 -4.32 2.78 -21.07
C PHE A 132 -3.21 3.03 -20.03
N ILE A 133 -3.14 4.23 -19.47
CA ILE A 133 -2.10 4.60 -18.49
C ILE A 133 -2.23 3.76 -17.22
N SER A 134 -3.46 3.40 -16.81
CA SER A 134 -3.66 2.53 -15.65
C SER A 134 -3.05 1.13 -15.82
N ARG A 135 -2.95 0.62 -17.06
CA ARG A 135 -2.31 -0.68 -17.34
C ARG A 135 -0.79 -0.65 -17.19
N CYS A 136 -0.18 0.54 -17.24
CA CYS A 136 1.25 0.72 -16.94
C CYS A 136 1.56 0.67 -15.44
N ILE A 137 0.54 0.77 -14.57
CA ILE A 137 0.71 0.78 -13.11
C ILE A 137 0.82 -0.67 -12.61
N GLN A 138 1.94 -0.99 -11.99
CA GLN A 138 2.20 -2.30 -11.40
C GLN A 138 2.40 -2.19 -9.89
N GLY A 139 1.99 -3.23 -9.17
CA GLY A 139 2.21 -3.32 -7.73
C GLY A 139 3.65 -3.70 -7.35
N GLY A 140 3.88 -3.92 -6.06
CA GLY A 140 5.16 -4.41 -5.56
C GLY A 140 5.50 -5.79 -6.12
N ARG A 141 6.76 -6.00 -6.54
CA ARG A 141 7.25 -7.31 -6.98
C ARG A 141 7.45 -8.22 -5.77
N CYS A 142 6.60 -9.23 -5.64
CA CYS A 142 6.73 -10.27 -4.63
C CYS A 142 7.19 -11.57 -5.28
N MET A 143 8.45 -11.94 -5.11
CA MET A 143 9.01 -13.11 -5.79
C MET A 143 10.16 -13.76 -5.01
N LEU A 144 10.43 -15.02 -5.33
CA LEU A 144 11.62 -15.75 -4.88
C LEU A 144 12.64 -15.80 -6.01
N SER A 145 13.92 -16.02 -5.68
CA SER A 145 14.96 -16.29 -6.68
C SER A 145 14.49 -17.39 -7.63
N ASP A 146 14.49 -17.09 -8.92
CA ASP A 146 14.09 -17.98 -10.01
C ASP A 146 12.64 -18.50 -9.91
N ASN A 147 11.80 -17.82 -9.13
CA ASN A 147 10.45 -18.27 -8.77
C ASN A 147 10.40 -19.67 -8.14
N MET A 148 11.48 -20.07 -7.46
CA MET A 148 11.58 -21.39 -6.82
C MET A 148 11.51 -21.29 -5.30
N LYS A 149 10.83 -22.27 -4.68
CA LYS A 149 10.77 -22.40 -3.22
C LYS A 149 12.17 -22.59 -2.64
N GLN A 150 12.56 -21.72 -1.72
CA GLN A 150 13.85 -21.77 -1.04
C GLN A 150 13.71 -22.49 0.31
N LYS A 151 14.72 -23.27 0.70
CA LYS A 151 14.85 -23.87 2.04
C LYS A 151 16.28 -23.66 2.53
N SER A 152 16.43 -23.14 3.74
CA SER A 152 17.74 -23.01 4.40
C SER A 152 17.71 -23.79 5.70
N GLU A 153 18.48 -24.88 5.77
CA GLU A 153 18.60 -25.69 7.00
C GLU A 153 19.84 -25.33 7.83
N LYS A 154 20.85 -24.70 7.20
CA LYS A 154 22.17 -24.48 7.82
C LYS A 154 22.66 -23.03 7.76
N LYS A 155 22.03 -22.15 6.96
CA LYS A 155 22.44 -20.75 6.82
C LYS A 155 21.48 -19.84 7.56
N LEU A 156 22.04 -18.90 8.31
CA LEU A 156 21.27 -17.79 8.87
C LEU A 156 20.72 -16.92 7.74
N ILE A 157 19.46 -16.49 7.89
CA ILE A 157 18.79 -15.60 6.96
C ILE A 157 18.92 -14.19 7.54
N ALA A 158 19.42 -13.26 6.74
CA ALA A 158 19.36 -11.83 7.03
C ALA A 158 18.17 -11.25 6.26
N ASP A 159 17.34 -10.49 6.96
CA ASP A 159 16.21 -9.75 6.39
C ASP A 159 16.59 -8.28 6.21
N PHE A 160 16.26 -7.72 5.06
CA PHE A 160 16.52 -6.32 4.71
C PHE A 160 15.20 -5.69 4.29
N ASP A 161 14.72 -4.75 5.11
CA ASP A 161 13.52 -3.98 4.82
C ASP A 161 13.88 -2.51 4.60
N ALA A 162 13.30 -1.92 3.55
CA ALA A 162 13.56 -0.54 3.21
C ALA A 162 12.69 0.39 4.08
N VAL A 163 13.33 1.35 4.75
CA VAL A 163 12.61 2.35 5.56
C VAL A 163 11.73 3.22 4.66
N SER A 164 10.41 3.08 4.81
CA SER A 164 9.42 3.90 4.10
C SER A 164 9.62 3.92 2.57
N LEU A 165 9.66 2.74 1.95
CA LEU A 165 10.00 2.59 0.52
C LEU A 165 9.19 3.50 -0.42
N TYR A 166 7.86 3.54 -0.31
CA TYR A 166 7.02 4.39 -1.16
C TYR A 166 7.24 5.89 -0.89
N PRO A 167 7.22 6.40 0.36
CA PRO A 167 7.63 7.77 0.64
C PRO A 167 9.01 8.14 0.07
N SER A 168 10.01 7.27 0.22
CA SER A 168 11.35 7.47 -0.35
C SER A 168 11.35 7.51 -1.88
N ALA A 169 10.45 6.77 -2.54
CA ALA A 169 10.25 6.87 -3.98
C ALA A 169 9.59 8.19 -4.36
N ILE A 170 8.52 8.59 -3.68
CA ILE A 170 7.82 9.86 -3.96
C ILE A 170 8.78 11.06 -3.79
N ALA A 171 9.67 11.03 -2.80
CA ALA A 171 10.73 12.04 -2.61
C ALA A 171 11.72 12.18 -3.79
N ARG A 172 11.71 11.25 -4.75
CA ARG A 172 12.52 11.27 -5.98
C ARG A 172 11.67 11.43 -7.25
N LEU A 173 10.34 11.24 -7.15
CA LEU A 173 9.42 11.31 -8.28
C LEU A 173 8.96 12.75 -8.57
N TYR A 174 8.08 12.87 -9.55
CA TYR A 174 7.50 14.12 -10.03
C TYR A 174 6.11 13.84 -10.64
N THR A 175 5.31 14.88 -10.80
CA THR A 175 4.08 14.85 -11.61
C THR A 175 4.36 15.37 -13.02
N LEU A 176 3.66 14.82 -14.01
CA LEU A 176 3.76 15.23 -15.40
C LEU A 176 2.72 16.31 -15.71
N GLU A 177 3.15 17.48 -16.16
CA GLU A 177 2.24 18.55 -16.52
C GLU A 177 1.65 18.39 -17.93
N GLY A 178 0.44 18.93 -18.11
CA GLY A 178 -0.26 18.94 -19.39
C GLY A 178 -1.14 17.72 -19.60
N ILE A 179 -1.51 17.50 -20.86
CA ILE A 179 -2.44 16.45 -21.29
C ILE A 179 -1.64 15.42 -22.11
N PRO A 180 -1.85 14.11 -21.89
CA PRO A 180 -1.15 13.09 -22.66
C PRO A 180 -1.49 13.19 -24.15
N LYS A 181 -0.46 13.12 -25.00
CA LYS A 181 -0.58 13.14 -26.46
C LYS A 181 -0.34 11.74 -27.01
N VAL A 182 -1.14 11.34 -27.99
CA VAL A 182 -0.97 10.07 -28.71
C VAL A 182 0.36 10.11 -29.46
N MET A 183 1.16 9.06 -29.34
CA MET A 183 2.40 8.92 -30.09
C MET A 183 2.12 8.77 -31.59
N LYS A 184 2.98 9.39 -32.40
CA LYS A 184 2.97 9.22 -33.86
C LYS A 184 3.91 8.08 -34.26
N ASP A 185 3.77 7.59 -35.49
CA ASP A 185 4.55 6.44 -36.00
C ASP A 185 6.06 6.66 -35.89
N GLU A 186 6.56 7.89 -36.13
CA GLU A 186 7.98 8.21 -35.98
C GLU A 186 8.51 8.08 -34.55
N MET A 187 7.62 8.15 -33.55
CA MET A 187 7.95 8.04 -32.12
C MET A 187 7.97 6.59 -31.62
N LEU A 188 7.47 5.64 -32.41
CA LEU A 188 7.30 4.24 -32.02
C LEU A 188 8.63 3.44 -32.10
N SER A 189 9.69 3.98 -31.51
CA SER A 189 10.95 3.26 -31.32
C SER A 189 11.60 3.61 -29.99
N THR A 190 12.23 2.62 -29.37
CA THR A 190 12.95 2.81 -28.11
C THR A 190 14.03 3.87 -28.22
N GLU A 191 14.76 3.90 -29.33
CA GLU A 191 15.81 4.90 -29.60
C GLU A 191 15.24 6.32 -29.60
N TYR A 192 14.11 6.55 -30.28
CA TYR A 192 13.44 7.86 -30.32
C TYR A 192 12.99 8.28 -28.92
N LEU A 193 12.32 7.38 -28.19
CA LEU A 193 11.84 7.67 -26.83
C LEU A 193 13.01 8.01 -25.89
N MET A 194 14.09 7.23 -25.88
CA MET A 194 15.25 7.49 -25.01
C MET A 194 15.99 8.78 -25.38
N ARG A 195 16.11 9.06 -26.69
CA ARG A 195 16.74 10.29 -27.18
C ARG A 195 15.98 11.52 -26.71
N HIS A 196 14.66 11.51 -26.79
CA HIS A 196 13.81 12.68 -26.55
C HIS A 196 13.23 12.79 -25.13
N LEU A 197 13.34 11.73 -24.31
CA LEU A 197 12.97 11.74 -22.89
C LEU A 197 13.91 12.63 -22.07
N PHE A 198 13.33 13.46 -21.20
CA PHE A 198 14.01 14.26 -20.19
C PHE A 198 15.04 13.45 -19.40
N ASP A 199 16.19 14.08 -19.13
CA ASP A 199 17.15 13.54 -18.17
C ASP A 199 16.55 13.49 -16.75
N ASP A 200 17.13 12.72 -15.83
CA ASP A 200 16.52 12.37 -14.54
C ASP A 200 16.09 13.61 -13.71
N ASP A 201 16.92 14.65 -13.69
CA ASP A 201 16.67 15.89 -12.93
C ASP A 201 16.12 17.05 -13.79
N GLN A 202 15.85 16.82 -15.07
CA GLN A 202 15.32 17.84 -15.97
C GLN A 202 13.87 18.15 -15.61
N LYS A 203 13.52 19.44 -15.55
CA LYS A 203 12.18 19.92 -15.17
C LYS A 203 11.40 20.53 -16.32
N GLU A 204 12.09 21.07 -17.32
CA GLU A 204 11.50 21.81 -18.44
C GLU A 204 12.04 21.26 -19.75
N PRO A 205 11.30 21.37 -20.86
CA PRO A 205 11.75 20.87 -22.15
C PRO A 205 12.94 21.68 -22.69
N ILE A 206 13.99 20.99 -23.11
CA ILE A 206 15.22 21.61 -23.61
C ILE A 206 15.67 20.92 -24.90
N GLY A 207 15.59 21.64 -26.03
CA GLY A 207 16.06 21.16 -27.33
C GLY A 207 15.40 19.84 -27.74
N GLU A 208 16.21 18.80 -27.98
CA GLU A 208 15.71 17.47 -28.32
C GLU A 208 15.08 16.73 -27.13
N LYS A 209 15.35 17.15 -25.89
CA LYS A 209 14.82 16.55 -24.66
C LYS A 209 13.50 17.20 -24.28
N PHE A 210 12.44 16.91 -25.04
CA PHE A 210 11.13 17.55 -24.87
C PHE A 210 10.05 16.64 -24.24
N MET A 211 10.29 15.33 -24.12
CA MET A 211 9.30 14.44 -23.49
C MET A 211 9.55 14.33 -21.99
N SER A 212 8.63 14.81 -21.15
CA SER A 212 8.75 14.70 -19.69
C SER A 212 8.44 13.30 -19.18
N GLY A 213 7.63 12.53 -19.88
CA GLY A 213 7.34 11.14 -19.53
C GLY A 213 6.48 10.48 -20.59
N PHE A 214 6.43 9.15 -20.57
CA PHE A 214 5.58 8.40 -21.50
C PHE A 214 5.08 7.10 -20.89
N PHE A 215 4.04 6.56 -21.51
CA PHE A 215 3.37 5.32 -21.18
C PHE A 215 3.14 4.56 -22.49
N VAL A 216 3.69 3.35 -22.60
CA VAL A 216 3.71 2.60 -23.86
C VAL A 216 3.35 1.13 -23.66
N LEU A 217 2.75 0.55 -24.70
CA LEU A 217 2.69 -0.89 -24.87
C LEU A 217 3.92 -1.33 -25.68
N ILE A 218 4.72 -2.21 -25.10
CA ILE A 218 5.91 -2.76 -25.75
C ILE A 218 5.73 -4.26 -26.03
N LYS A 219 6.44 -4.74 -27.05
CA LYS A 219 6.69 -6.17 -27.27
C LYS A 219 8.17 -6.43 -27.07
N ILE A 220 8.51 -7.17 -26.02
CA ILE A 220 9.89 -7.58 -25.76
C ILE A 220 10.29 -8.62 -26.81
N THR A 221 11.39 -8.39 -27.50
CA THR A 221 11.91 -9.26 -28.57
C THR A 221 13.17 -10.00 -28.13
N GLU A 222 13.98 -9.40 -27.26
CA GLU A 222 15.22 -10.00 -26.76
C GLU A 222 15.47 -9.62 -25.30
N ILE A 223 16.05 -10.54 -24.53
CA ILE A 223 16.45 -10.34 -23.14
C ILE A 223 17.96 -10.62 -23.03
N GLY A 224 18.76 -9.57 -22.88
CA GLY A 224 20.22 -9.69 -22.80
C GLY A 224 20.72 -10.28 -21.48
N ILE A 225 20.03 -10.04 -20.36
CA ILE A 225 20.46 -10.49 -19.03
C ILE A 225 19.33 -11.29 -18.36
N HIS A 226 19.60 -12.56 -18.07
CA HIS A 226 18.68 -13.40 -17.31
C HIS A 226 18.90 -13.18 -15.81
N ARG A 227 17.95 -12.52 -15.16
CA ARG A 227 18.02 -12.20 -13.72
C ARG A 227 17.38 -13.31 -12.90
N HIS A 228 17.94 -13.59 -11.73
CA HIS A 228 17.28 -14.41 -10.69
C HIS A 228 16.04 -13.72 -10.13
N PHE A 229 16.01 -12.39 -10.18
CA PHE A 229 14.87 -11.54 -9.88
C PHE A 229 14.52 -10.70 -11.13
N PRO A 230 13.78 -11.25 -12.11
CA PRO A 230 13.43 -10.52 -13.32
C PRO A 230 12.59 -9.28 -13.03
N LEU A 231 12.81 -8.23 -13.82
CA LEU A 231 12.04 -7.00 -13.77
C LEU A 231 10.78 -7.07 -14.63
N ILE A 232 10.80 -7.89 -15.68
CA ILE A 232 9.66 -8.13 -16.57
C ILE A 232 8.55 -8.81 -15.78
N VAL A 233 7.39 -8.17 -15.71
CA VAL A 233 6.16 -8.72 -15.12
C VAL A 233 5.25 -9.17 -16.25
N CYS A 234 5.00 -10.47 -16.32
CA CYS A 234 4.12 -11.06 -17.31
C CYS A 234 2.66 -11.01 -16.83
N ASP A 235 1.80 -10.40 -17.63
CA ASP A 235 0.35 -10.35 -17.43
C ASP A 235 -0.34 -11.38 -18.35
N PRO A 236 -1.00 -12.42 -17.80
CA PRO A 236 -1.77 -13.41 -18.56
C PRO A 236 -2.91 -12.82 -19.41
N GLU A 237 -3.48 -11.68 -19.02
CA GLU A 237 -4.53 -11.05 -19.84
C GLU A 237 -3.98 -10.56 -21.18
N LEU A 238 -2.72 -10.14 -21.18
CA LEU A 238 -2.01 -9.64 -22.35
C LEU A 238 -1.21 -10.73 -23.06
N ASN A 239 -0.85 -11.79 -22.33
CA ASN A 239 -0.04 -12.92 -22.79
C ASN A 239 -0.70 -14.23 -22.36
N PRO A 240 -1.79 -14.66 -23.03
CA PRO A 240 -2.62 -15.80 -22.61
C PRO A 240 -1.87 -17.15 -22.53
N GLU A 241 -0.75 -17.26 -23.22
CA GLU A 241 0.15 -18.42 -23.13
C GLU A 241 0.87 -18.53 -21.78
N LEU A 242 0.84 -17.48 -20.95
CA LEU A 242 1.43 -17.41 -19.63
C LEU A 242 0.33 -17.59 -18.58
N ASN A 243 0.34 -18.74 -17.89
CA ASN A 243 -0.78 -19.15 -17.03
C ASN A 243 -0.92 -18.39 -15.70
N VAL A 244 0.10 -17.63 -15.26
CA VAL A 244 0.13 -17.01 -13.93
C VAL A 244 0.82 -15.65 -14.01
N PRO A 245 0.26 -14.58 -13.40
CA PRO A 245 0.94 -13.30 -13.31
C PRO A 245 2.20 -13.45 -12.46
N ARG A 246 3.37 -13.27 -13.07
CA ARG A 246 4.67 -13.42 -12.39
C ARG A 246 5.75 -12.64 -13.09
N SER A 247 6.81 -12.32 -12.35
CA SER A 247 8.04 -11.84 -12.96
C SER A 247 8.83 -12.99 -13.60
N SER A 248 9.24 -12.86 -14.87
CA SER A 248 10.01 -13.92 -15.54
C SER A 248 10.96 -13.38 -16.61
N ASN A 249 11.99 -14.15 -16.98
CA ASN A 249 12.84 -13.85 -18.13
C ASN A 249 12.14 -14.33 -19.42
N THR A 250 11.01 -13.73 -19.77
CA THR A 250 10.20 -14.16 -20.92
C THR A 250 9.85 -12.96 -21.79
N CYS A 251 10.11 -13.08 -23.09
CA CYS A 251 9.65 -12.12 -24.08
C CYS A 251 8.12 -12.11 -24.07
N CYS A 252 7.52 -10.95 -23.83
CA CYS A 252 6.09 -10.77 -23.71
C CYS A 252 5.68 -9.37 -24.15
N LEU A 253 4.38 -9.17 -24.30
CA LEU A 253 3.76 -7.86 -24.34
C LEU A 253 3.67 -7.31 -22.91
N MET A 254 3.95 -6.02 -22.75
CA MET A 254 3.94 -5.35 -21.45
C MET A 254 3.59 -3.88 -21.60
N TYR A 255 2.71 -3.37 -20.73
CA TYR A 255 2.50 -1.93 -20.56
C TYR A 255 3.52 -1.40 -19.57
N VAL A 256 4.24 -0.34 -19.95
CA VAL A 256 5.32 0.25 -19.14
C VAL A 256 5.26 1.77 -19.17
N ASP A 257 5.62 2.40 -18.06
CA ASP A 257 6.03 3.80 -18.05
C ASP A 257 7.51 3.94 -18.47
N HIS A 258 7.99 5.17 -18.59
CA HIS A 258 9.37 5.44 -19.00
C HIS A 258 10.41 4.93 -17.99
N ILE A 259 10.13 4.98 -16.68
CA ILE A 259 11.05 4.51 -15.64
C ILE A 259 11.25 3.00 -15.77
N THR A 260 10.14 2.28 -15.92
CA THR A 260 10.13 0.83 -16.10
C THR A 260 10.88 0.43 -17.37
N LEU A 261 10.66 1.14 -18.48
CA LEU A 261 11.37 0.86 -19.73
C LEU A 261 12.88 1.13 -19.60
N GLN A 262 13.28 2.25 -18.96
CA GLN A 262 14.69 2.54 -18.68
C GLN A 262 15.34 1.43 -17.84
N ASP A 263 14.66 0.95 -16.80
CA ASP A 263 15.15 -0.12 -15.94
C ASP A 263 15.27 -1.46 -16.68
N LEU A 264 14.30 -1.82 -17.52
CA LEU A 264 14.33 -3.03 -18.34
C LEU A 264 15.53 -3.03 -19.30
N ILE A 265 15.78 -1.90 -19.97
CA ILE A 265 16.92 -1.75 -20.87
C ILE A 265 18.23 -1.81 -20.08
N LYS A 266 18.36 -0.99 -19.04
CA LYS A 266 19.61 -0.81 -18.28
C LYS A 266 20.00 -2.06 -17.50
N TYR A 267 19.05 -2.65 -16.79
CA TYR A 267 19.34 -3.72 -15.84
C TYR A 267 19.02 -5.11 -16.38
N GLN A 268 18.22 -5.24 -17.44
CA GLN A 268 17.90 -6.55 -18.01
C GLN A 268 18.31 -6.69 -19.48
N GLY A 269 18.86 -5.63 -20.09
CA GLY A 269 19.32 -5.66 -21.48
C GLY A 269 18.19 -5.96 -22.46
N VAL A 270 16.97 -5.50 -22.15
CA VAL A 270 15.79 -5.75 -22.98
C VAL A 270 15.89 -4.98 -24.30
N LYS A 271 15.59 -5.66 -25.41
CA LYS A 271 15.22 -5.04 -26.67
C LYS A 271 13.73 -5.26 -26.92
N CYS A 272 13.06 -4.25 -27.44
CA CYS A 272 11.62 -4.28 -27.64
C CYS A 272 11.18 -3.40 -28.80
N GLU A 273 10.00 -3.71 -29.34
CA GLU A 273 9.23 -2.87 -30.24
C GLU A 273 8.23 -2.04 -29.43
N VAL A 274 8.10 -0.76 -29.74
CA VAL A 274 7.07 0.11 -29.17
C VAL A 274 5.87 0.05 -30.10
N LEU A 275 4.71 -0.34 -29.59
CA LEU A 275 3.52 -0.58 -30.44
C LEU A 275 2.58 0.63 -30.48
N GLN A 276 2.41 1.29 -29.34
CA GLN A 276 1.55 2.46 -29.18
C GLN A 276 1.79 3.07 -27.80
N GLY A 277 1.38 4.32 -27.61
CA GLY A 277 1.44 4.94 -26.31
C GLY A 277 1.03 6.40 -26.28
N TYR A 278 1.20 6.97 -25.09
CA TYR A 278 1.03 8.39 -24.82
C TYR A 278 2.33 8.98 -24.29
N TYR A 279 2.61 10.23 -24.63
CA TYR A 279 3.70 11.00 -24.05
C TYR A 279 3.20 12.34 -23.51
N TYR A 280 3.96 12.91 -22.60
CA TYR A 280 3.81 14.27 -22.08
C TYR A 280 5.01 15.10 -22.53
N ASP A 281 4.76 16.35 -22.88
CA ASP A 281 5.77 17.34 -23.25
C ASP A 281 5.67 18.65 -22.43
N GLY A 282 4.88 18.63 -21.36
CA GLY A 282 4.89 19.66 -20.32
C GLY A 282 6.06 19.47 -19.35
N ASN A 283 6.13 20.32 -18.33
CA ASN A 283 7.16 20.25 -17.30
C ASN A 283 6.99 19.04 -16.37
N ARG A 284 8.04 18.74 -15.60
CA ARG A 284 7.98 17.87 -14.41
C ARG A 284 7.89 18.74 -13.16
N ASP A 285 6.80 18.61 -12.41
CA ASP A 285 6.66 19.27 -11.11
C ASP A 285 7.13 18.35 -9.98
N ILE A 286 8.03 18.88 -9.16
CA ILE A 286 8.69 18.17 -8.06
C ILE A 286 8.12 18.52 -6.68
N ARG A 287 7.08 19.35 -6.59
CA ARG A 287 6.43 19.73 -5.30
C ARG A 287 6.01 18.52 -4.47
N ILE A 288 5.65 17.42 -5.13
CA ILE A 288 5.30 16.16 -4.47
C ILE A 288 6.40 15.65 -3.52
N ARG A 289 7.67 15.99 -3.78
CA ARG A 289 8.81 15.59 -2.97
C ARG A 289 8.84 16.28 -1.60
N ASP A 290 8.22 17.45 -1.47
CA ASP A 290 8.22 18.24 -0.23
C ASP A 290 7.20 17.73 0.80
N GLU A 291 6.16 16.99 0.36
CA GLU A 291 5.09 16.48 1.23
C GLU A 291 5.45 15.17 1.97
N VAL A 292 6.57 14.54 1.64
CA VAL A 292 6.94 13.19 2.11
C VAL A 292 8.28 13.14 2.84
N LYS A 293 8.75 14.28 3.33
CA LYS A 293 10.00 14.43 4.09
C LYS A 293 9.90 13.86 5.50
#